data_AF-A0A524G2C8-F1
#
_entry.id   AF-A0A524G2C8-F1
#
_cell.length_a   1.000
_cell.length_b   1.000
_cell.length_c   1.000
_cell.angle_alpha   90.00
_cell.angle_beta   90.00
_cell.angle_gamma   90.00
#
_symmetry.space_group_name_H-M   'P 1'
#
loop_
_entity.id
_entity.type
_entity.pdbx_description
1 polymer ?
#
loop_
_entity_poly.entity_id
_entity_poly.type
_entity_poly.pdbx_seq_one_letter_code
_entity_poly.pdbx_strand_id
1 'polypeptide(L)'
;MLIVKATTDIAERDIRKGDEYRLYIVDAHHHMGKEKSHRNTPAGSYDFYASLWFEMQKIAKQKSDSDSLLFEPVRVEGHDLASRCFESRKSWARLNHGWLVDRTVVFPYTDDYAIPENPNEPTFKISNDKIAGWTTRAPHSSRLIGFARVDPMDEQKTKGLAVKELDRSIQKLGLRGLKLHPLAQLFVDSIEDKMTKDVVKRAGELGIPVIFDTRNISTVMKIKNLVESIRNDPDCGTAMKGLRVILAHCGMSPGDPRLYEVLKDPAIFAETSTMHDLDVPALFESASERLSRQGFSWSEKILFGTDFSFLSVQAADVILYLLSHDFPGTLADAQRILGGNALSLVQRPFSTSAGVQIPPVEYVCRDIGGKNQIALEDSILKLLSNDYWDLSSLDVMLPPAGTWPEPVKLSDGGFNGVYLDSYVMCLRSQSSDKEMHLWVRRTAGDSLSCSLLSTKGLARIDTVENASQSLNPVLLRNLSDHSVTLKSSDDLSKKVLSQLT
;
A
#
# COMPACT_ATOMS: atom_id res chain seq x y z
N MET A 1 -5.77 12.60 -1.66
CA MET A 1 -6.06 12.77 -0.23
C MET A 1 -7.41 13.41 -0.08
N LEU A 2 -8.26 12.81 0.76
CA LEU A 2 -9.60 13.29 1.06
C LEU A 2 -9.55 14.36 2.15
N ILE A 3 -10.12 15.53 1.91
CA ILE A 3 -10.30 16.54 2.96
C ILE A 3 -11.71 16.42 3.53
N VAL A 4 -11.80 16.30 4.85
CA VAL A 4 -13.05 16.21 5.59
C VAL A 4 -13.15 17.36 6.59
N LYS A 5 -14.36 17.73 6.98
CA LYS A 5 -14.61 18.84 7.91
C LYS A 5 -15.57 18.43 9.01
N ALA A 6 -15.22 18.73 10.26
CA ALA A 6 -16.08 18.42 11.40
C ALA A 6 -17.42 19.16 11.33
N THR A 7 -18.53 18.45 11.51
CA THR A 7 -19.90 19.01 11.43
C THR A 7 -20.40 19.55 12.77
N THR A 8 -19.78 19.10 13.87
CA THR A 8 -20.08 19.49 15.26
C THR A 8 -18.79 19.57 16.09
N ASP A 9 -18.88 20.16 17.28
CA ASP A 9 -17.80 20.16 18.27
C ASP A 9 -17.66 18.77 18.92
N ILE A 10 -16.41 18.30 19.08
CA ILE A 10 -16.06 17.05 19.77
C ILE A 10 -15.08 17.40 20.89
N ALA A 11 -15.63 17.88 22.02
CA ALA A 11 -14.85 18.47 23.12
C ALA A 11 -13.78 17.53 23.70
N GLU A 12 -14.07 16.22 23.77
CA GLU A 12 -13.16 15.20 24.30
C GLU A 12 -11.86 15.04 23.48
N ARG A 13 -11.85 15.55 22.25
CA ARG A 13 -10.73 15.45 21.30
C ARG A 13 -10.20 16.82 20.86
N ASP A 14 -10.68 17.93 21.45
CA ASP A 14 -10.37 19.31 21.05
C ASP A 14 -10.61 19.58 19.55
N ILE A 15 -11.68 19.00 18.99
CA ILE A 15 -12.11 19.22 17.60
C ILE A 15 -13.27 20.19 17.61
N ARG A 16 -13.18 21.27 16.82
CA ARG A 16 -14.26 22.26 16.67
C ARG A 16 -14.99 22.06 15.36
N LYS A 17 -16.28 22.39 15.36
CA LYS A 17 -17.06 22.48 14.13
C LYS A 17 -16.35 23.37 13.11
N GLY A 18 -16.18 22.85 11.91
CA GLY A 18 -15.49 23.54 10.83
C GLY A 18 -13.99 23.27 10.74
N ASP A 19 -13.37 22.58 11.71
CA ASP A 19 -12.00 22.12 11.56
C ASP A 19 -11.89 21.13 10.40
N GLU A 20 -10.91 21.33 9.52
CA GLU A 20 -10.65 20.48 8.37
C GLU A 20 -9.48 19.52 8.64
N TYR A 21 -9.59 18.29 8.19
CA TYR A 21 -8.59 17.23 8.33
C TYR A 21 -8.30 16.59 6.99
N ARG A 22 -7.07 16.09 6.83
CA ARG A 22 -6.61 15.43 5.62
C ARG A 22 -6.50 13.94 5.86
N LEU A 23 -7.19 13.13 5.07
CA LEU A 23 -7.13 11.68 5.11
C LEU A 23 -6.37 11.11 3.90
N TYR A 24 -5.45 10.18 4.17
CA TYR A 24 -4.72 9.43 3.14
C TYR A 24 -5.41 8.08 2.91
N ILE A 25 -5.78 7.80 1.65
CA ILE A 25 -6.55 6.59 1.31
C ILE A 25 -5.73 5.65 0.43
N VAL A 26 -5.70 4.38 0.82
CA VAL A 26 -5.11 3.28 0.04
C VAL A 26 -6.19 2.25 -0.26
N ASP A 27 -6.47 2.04 -1.54
CA ASP A 27 -7.29 0.90 -1.97
C ASP A 27 -6.45 -0.37 -1.92
N ALA A 28 -6.70 -1.25 -0.94
CA ALA A 28 -5.96 -2.48 -0.75
C ALA A 28 -6.43 -3.62 -1.66
N HIS A 29 -7.50 -3.43 -2.45
CA HIS A 29 -8.01 -4.48 -3.33
C HIS A 29 -8.53 -3.93 -4.66
N HIS A 30 -7.75 -4.11 -5.73
CA HIS A 30 -8.08 -3.62 -7.06
C HIS A 30 -7.59 -4.57 -8.17
N HIS A 31 -8.36 -4.77 -9.23
CA HIS A 31 -8.05 -5.66 -10.34
C HIS A 31 -7.72 -4.89 -11.62
N MET A 32 -6.56 -5.17 -12.21
CA MET A 32 -6.11 -4.64 -13.49
C MET A 32 -5.73 -5.77 -14.45
N GLY A 33 -5.85 -5.51 -15.75
CA GLY A 33 -5.65 -6.52 -16.80
C GLY A 33 -6.88 -6.65 -17.69
N LYS A 34 -7.08 -7.85 -18.23
CA LYS A 34 -8.17 -8.13 -19.17
C LYS A 34 -8.75 -9.52 -18.94
N GLU A 35 -10.06 -9.60 -18.75
CA GLU A 35 -10.82 -10.85 -18.69
C GLU A 35 -11.99 -10.74 -19.68
N LYS A 36 -11.91 -11.49 -20.77
CA LYS A 36 -12.88 -11.46 -21.89
C LYS A 36 -13.06 -10.04 -22.44
N SER A 37 -14.28 -9.50 -22.37
CA SER A 37 -14.61 -8.14 -22.77
C SER A 37 -14.25 -7.09 -21.71
N HIS A 38 -14.01 -7.53 -20.47
CA HIS A 38 -13.70 -6.64 -19.36
C HIS A 38 -12.22 -6.27 -19.36
N ARG A 39 -11.90 -4.98 -19.21
CA ARG A 39 -10.52 -4.48 -19.17
C ARG A 39 -10.42 -3.31 -18.21
N ASN A 40 -9.46 -3.39 -17.30
CA ASN A 40 -9.05 -2.26 -16.48
C ASN A 40 -7.56 -1.97 -16.66
N THR A 41 -7.22 -0.68 -16.68
CA THR A 41 -5.87 -0.15 -16.85
C THR A 41 -5.68 0.99 -15.85
N PRO A 42 -4.45 1.48 -15.61
CA PRO A 42 -4.24 2.63 -14.72
C PRO A 42 -5.17 3.82 -15.00
N ALA A 43 -5.40 4.16 -16.27
CA ALA A 43 -6.32 5.24 -16.65
C ALA A 43 -7.76 4.97 -16.17
N GLY A 44 -8.28 3.77 -16.43
CA GLY A 44 -9.64 3.37 -16.00
C GLY A 44 -9.80 3.37 -14.48
N SER A 45 -8.73 3.08 -13.74
CA SER A 45 -8.74 3.13 -12.28
C SER A 45 -8.80 4.57 -11.76
N TYR A 46 -8.07 5.51 -12.38
CA TYR A 46 -8.14 6.92 -12.02
C TYR A 46 -9.50 7.54 -12.39
N ASP A 47 -10.08 7.15 -13.54
CA ASP A 47 -11.44 7.52 -13.94
C ASP A 47 -12.48 7.01 -12.94
N PHE A 48 -12.32 5.77 -12.47
CA PHE A 48 -13.15 5.19 -11.42
C PHE A 48 -13.09 6.02 -10.13
N TYR A 49 -11.89 6.34 -9.60
CA TYR A 49 -11.79 7.12 -8.37
C TYR A 49 -12.34 8.54 -8.50
N ALA A 50 -12.24 9.16 -9.69
CA ALA A 50 -12.88 10.44 -9.96
C ALA A 50 -14.41 10.31 -9.95
N SER A 51 -14.95 9.25 -10.53
CA SER A 51 -16.39 8.96 -10.53
C SER A 51 -16.90 8.64 -9.11
N LEU A 52 -16.14 7.84 -8.35
CA LEU A 52 -16.44 7.49 -6.97
C LEU A 52 -16.52 8.74 -6.08
N TRP A 53 -15.63 9.71 -6.28
CA TRP A 53 -15.70 11.00 -5.58
C TRP A 53 -17.03 11.71 -5.82
N PHE A 54 -17.50 11.80 -7.07
CA PHE A 54 -18.77 12.45 -7.38
C PHE A 54 -19.97 11.72 -6.80
N GLU A 55 -20.00 10.38 -6.86
CA GLU A 55 -21.06 9.60 -6.21
C GLU A 55 -21.02 9.75 -4.69
N MET A 56 -19.84 9.73 -4.08
CA MET A 56 -19.69 9.96 -2.64
C MET A 56 -20.19 11.35 -2.23
N GLN A 57 -19.93 12.40 -3.02
CA GLN A 57 -20.47 13.75 -2.75
C GLN A 57 -22.00 13.78 -2.80
N LYS A 58 -22.62 13.05 -3.74
CA LYS A 58 -24.07 12.95 -3.86
C LYS A 58 -24.68 12.25 -2.65
N ILE A 59 -24.10 11.14 -2.19
CA ILE A 59 -24.55 10.40 -1.01
C ILE A 59 -24.32 11.24 0.26
N ALA A 60 -23.15 11.89 0.38
CA ALA A 60 -22.82 12.76 1.51
C ALA A 60 -23.81 13.92 1.67
N LYS A 61 -24.27 14.52 0.56
CA LYS A 61 -25.29 15.56 0.58
C LYS A 61 -26.61 15.06 1.20
N GLN A 62 -27.08 13.88 0.79
CA GLN A 62 -28.28 13.26 1.34
C GLN A 62 -28.15 12.96 2.84
N LYS A 63 -26.97 12.50 3.26
CA LYS A 63 -26.63 12.20 4.66
C LYS A 63 -26.48 13.47 5.53
N SER A 64 -26.00 14.56 4.95
CA SER A 64 -25.92 15.87 5.61
C SER A 64 -27.31 16.43 5.91
N ASP A 65 -28.26 16.25 4.99
CA ASP A 65 -29.66 16.64 5.20
C ASP A 65 -30.32 15.88 6.36
N SER A 66 -29.82 14.68 6.71
CA SER A 66 -30.26 13.88 7.85
C SER A 66 -29.34 13.95 9.08
N ASP A 67 -28.36 14.86 9.10
CA ASP A 67 -27.38 15.05 10.19
C ASP A 67 -26.64 13.75 10.60
N SER A 68 -26.34 12.86 9.66
CA SER A 68 -25.73 11.55 9.97
C SER A 68 -24.19 11.54 9.94
N LEU A 69 -23.55 12.62 9.48
CA LEU A 69 -22.10 12.70 9.33
C LEU A 69 -21.45 13.49 10.46
N LEU A 70 -20.43 12.90 11.09
CA LEU A 70 -19.58 13.59 12.06
C LEU A 70 -18.49 14.41 11.35
N PHE A 71 -18.03 13.92 10.20
CA PHE A 71 -17.12 14.60 9.29
C PHE A 71 -17.69 14.59 7.87
N GLU A 72 -17.87 15.76 7.26
CA GLU A 72 -18.34 15.84 5.87
C GLU A 72 -17.15 15.87 4.90
N PRO A 73 -17.19 15.09 3.79
CA PRO A 73 -16.18 15.19 2.74
C PRO A 73 -16.32 16.51 1.96
N VAL A 74 -15.27 17.31 1.89
CA VAL A 74 -15.28 18.66 1.29
C VAL A 74 -14.66 18.66 -0.11
N ARG A 75 -13.46 18.09 -0.25
CA ARG A 75 -12.68 18.09 -1.50
C ARG A 75 -11.64 16.98 -1.49
N VAL A 76 -11.02 16.77 -2.65
CA VAL A 76 -9.86 15.89 -2.81
C VAL A 76 -8.66 16.69 -3.32
N GLU A 77 -7.49 16.40 -2.79
CA GLU A 77 -6.20 17.04 -3.15
C GLU A 77 -5.18 15.97 -3.54
N GLY A 78 -4.38 16.21 -4.58
CA GLY A 78 -3.31 15.27 -4.97
C GLY A 78 -2.14 15.30 -3.99
N HIS A 79 -1.45 14.17 -3.84
CA HIS A 79 -0.14 14.16 -3.19
C HIS A 79 0.83 14.99 -4.03
N ASP A 80 1.41 16.07 -3.47
CA ASP A 80 2.20 17.07 -4.22
C ASP A 80 3.26 16.45 -5.16
N LEU A 81 4.22 15.71 -4.61
CA LEU A 81 5.28 15.09 -5.41
C LEU A 81 4.77 14.10 -6.47
N ALA A 82 3.76 13.29 -6.13
CA ALA A 82 3.15 12.37 -7.11
C ALA A 82 2.40 13.16 -8.20
N SER A 83 1.66 14.21 -7.86
CA SER A 83 1.00 15.10 -8.83
C SER A 83 2.01 15.73 -9.79
N ARG A 84 3.11 16.31 -9.26
CA ARG A 84 4.19 16.86 -10.08
C ARG A 84 4.88 15.79 -10.95
N CYS A 85 4.99 14.55 -10.47
CA CYS A 85 5.47 13.44 -11.30
C CYS A 85 4.56 13.22 -12.51
N PHE A 86 3.25 13.20 -12.35
CA PHE A 86 2.31 13.11 -13.47
C PHE A 86 2.37 14.34 -14.39
N GLU A 87 2.59 15.54 -13.85
CA GLU A 87 2.70 16.78 -14.63
C GLU A 87 4.03 16.90 -15.41
N SER A 88 5.07 16.18 -14.99
CA SER A 88 6.42 16.25 -15.58
C SER A 88 6.49 15.87 -17.06
N ARG A 89 5.49 15.12 -17.58
CA ARG A 89 5.32 14.84 -19.01
C ARG A 89 3.89 15.09 -19.46
N LYS A 90 3.74 15.73 -20.62
CA LYS A 90 2.43 16.01 -21.23
C LYS A 90 1.57 14.74 -21.41
N SER A 91 2.18 13.60 -21.74
CA SER A 91 1.47 12.33 -21.91
C SER A 91 0.93 11.73 -20.61
N TRP A 92 1.53 12.10 -19.47
CA TRP A 92 1.15 11.67 -18.13
C TRP A 92 0.15 12.61 -17.47
N ALA A 93 0.24 13.91 -17.74
CA ALA A 93 -0.59 14.94 -17.11
C ALA A 93 -2.10 14.69 -17.23
N ARG A 94 -2.55 14.10 -18.35
CA ARG A 94 -3.97 13.71 -18.55
C ARG A 94 -4.48 12.62 -17.61
N LEU A 95 -3.58 11.94 -16.90
CA LEU A 95 -3.89 10.87 -15.93
C LEU A 95 -3.78 11.38 -14.48
N ASN A 96 -3.56 12.69 -14.29
CA ASN A 96 -3.40 13.32 -12.99
C ASN A 96 -4.76 13.65 -12.34
N HIS A 97 -5.57 12.63 -12.09
CA HIS A 97 -6.89 12.77 -11.48
C HIS A 97 -7.25 11.54 -10.63
N GLY A 98 -8.45 11.53 -10.06
CA GLY A 98 -8.90 10.43 -9.20
C GLY A 98 -8.16 10.40 -7.85
N TRP A 99 -7.87 11.57 -7.28
CA TRP A 99 -7.13 11.73 -6.02
C TRP A 99 -7.95 11.47 -4.75
N LEU A 100 -9.16 10.90 -4.88
CA LEU A 100 -9.84 10.30 -3.73
C LEU A 100 -8.98 9.20 -3.10
N VAL A 101 -8.31 8.39 -3.94
CA VAL A 101 -7.41 7.32 -3.52
C VAL A 101 -5.97 7.68 -3.88
N ASP A 102 -5.08 7.68 -2.88
CA ASP A 102 -3.68 8.10 -2.99
C ASP A 102 -2.75 6.98 -3.47
N ARG A 103 -3.02 5.75 -3.03
CA ARG A 103 -2.31 4.54 -3.42
C ARG A 103 -3.30 3.41 -3.73
N THR A 104 -2.90 2.49 -4.60
CA THR A 104 -3.72 1.33 -4.95
C THR A 104 -2.88 0.08 -5.03
N VAL A 105 -3.27 -0.96 -4.29
CA VAL A 105 -2.77 -2.31 -4.45
C VAL A 105 -3.53 -2.97 -5.60
N VAL A 106 -2.80 -3.45 -6.61
CA VAL A 106 -3.39 -3.98 -7.84
C VAL A 106 -3.01 -5.43 -8.08
N PHE A 107 -3.98 -6.23 -8.55
CA PHE A 107 -3.86 -7.64 -8.86
C PHE A 107 -4.22 -7.90 -10.33
N PRO A 108 -3.71 -9.00 -10.92
CA PRO A 108 -4.30 -9.55 -12.14
C PRO A 108 -5.73 -10.05 -11.94
N TYR A 109 -6.56 -9.98 -13.00
CA TYR A 109 -7.82 -10.73 -13.09
C TYR A 109 -7.57 -12.24 -13.12
N THR A 110 -8.65 -13.03 -13.11
CA THR A 110 -8.61 -14.39 -13.68
C THR A 110 -8.56 -14.22 -15.19
N ASP A 111 -7.45 -13.67 -15.68
CA ASP A 111 -7.38 -13.04 -16.99
C ASP A 111 -7.28 -14.04 -18.14
N ASP A 112 -7.54 -13.54 -19.35
CA ASP A 112 -7.33 -14.26 -20.61
C ASP A 112 -5.86 -14.76 -20.75
N TYR A 113 -4.95 -14.23 -19.93
CA TYR A 113 -3.52 -14.55 -19.94
C TYR A 113 -3.14 -15.64 -18.94
N ALA A 114 -4.09 -16.11 -18.12
CA ALA A 114 -3.88 -17.16 -17.14
C ALA A 114 -3.75 -18.57 -17.78
N ILE A 115 -4.07 -18.73 -19.06
CA ILE A 115 -3.91 -19.99 -19.78
C ILE A 115 -2.57 -19.94 -20.55
N PRO A 116 -1.52 -20.61 -20.07
CA PRO A 116 -0.23 -20.57 -20.74
C PRO A 116 -0.28 -21.37 -22.05
N GLU A 117 0.38 -20.88 -23.10
CA GLU A 117 0.54 -21.61 -24.37
C GLU A 117 1.34 -22.91 -24.17
N ASN A 118 2.28 -22.89 -23.21
CA ASN A 118 3.07 -24.03 -22.79
C ASN A 118 2.59 -24.55 -21.42
N PRO A 119 2.16 -25.82 -21.30
CA PRO A 119 1.64 -26.36 -20.05
C PRO A 119 2.67 -26.43 -18.91
N ASN A 120 3.96 -26.25 -19.20
CA ASN A 120 5.03 -26.18 -18.18
C ASN A 120 5.32 -24.75 -17.70
N GLU A 121 4.59 -23.75 -18.20
CA GLU A 121 4.72 -22.37 -17.73
C GLU A 121 3.75 -22.07 -16.58
N PRO A 122 4.12 -21.17 -15.65
CA PRO A 122 3.22 -20.74 -14.60
C PRO A 122 1.97 -20.06 -15.17
N THR A 123 0.81 -20.37 -14.59
CA THR A 123 -0.51 -19.89 -15.02
C THR A 123 -0.53 -18.37 -15.22
N PHE A 124 -0.09 -17.60 -14.22
CA PHE A 124 -0.19 -16.13 -14.22
C PHE A 124 1.08 -15.40 -14.69
N LYS A 125 2.00 -16.09 -15.39
CA LYS A 125 3.29 -15.51 -15.75
C LYS A 125 3.16 -14.20 -16.54
N ILE A 126 2.34 -14.20 -17.59
CA ILE A 126 2.12 -13.03 -18.47
C ILE A 126 1.36 -11.93 -17.72
N SER A 127 0.41 -12.33 -16.88
CA SER A 127 -0.40 -11.44 -16.05
C SER A 127 0.48 -10.65 -15.07
N ASN A 128 1.40 -11.33 -14.40
CA ASN A 128 2.39 -10.71 -13.50
C ASN A 128 3.35 -9.78 -14.27
N ASP A 129 3.79 -10.18 -15.48
CA ASP A 129 4.63 -9.33 -16.33
C ASP A 129 3.92 -8.00 -16.69
N LYS A 130 2.61 -8.04 -16.94
CA LYS A 130 1.79 -6.84 -17.23
C LYS A 130 1.57 -5.94 -16.03
N ILE A 131 1.23 -6.52 -14.88
CA ILE A 131 1.09 -5.76 -13.63
C ILE A 131 2.40 -5.04 -13.32
N ALA A 132 3.54 -5.75 -13.36
CA ALA A 132 4.84 -5.14 -13.13
C ALA A 132 5.16 -4.02 -14.14
N GLY A 133 4.76 -4.20 -15.40
CA GLY A 133 4.91 -3.17 -16.44
C GLY A 133 4.21 -1.86 -16.12
N TRP A 134 3.12 -1.88 -15.35
CA TRP A 134 2.44 -0.65 -14.88
C TRP A 134 2.96 -0.18 -13.52
N THR A 135 3.18 -1.08 -12.57
CA THR A 135 3.39 -0.68 -11.16
C THR A 135 4.84 -0.36 -10.82
N THR A 136 5.78 -0.58 -11.75
CA THR A 136 7.22 -0.42 -11.50
C THR A 136 7.87 0.65 -12.39
N ARG A 137 7.03 1.50 -12.99
CA ARG A 137 7.42 2.57 -13.91
C ARG A 137 6.61 3.84 -13.70
N ALA A 138 7.26 4.98 -13.91
CA ALA A 138 6.60 6.28 -13.88
C ALA A 138 5.51 6.39 -14.97
N PRO A 139 4.42 7.12 -14.71
CA PRO A 139 4.12 7.82 -13.47
C PRO A 139 3.37 6.90 -12.47
N HIS A 140 2.95 5.72 -12.91
CA HIS A 140 2.02 4.87 -12.19
C HIS A 140 2.63 4.24 -10.94
N SER A 141 3.92 3.94 -10.92
CA SER A 141 4.64 3.48 -9.73
C SER A 141 4.61 4.46 -8.56
N SER A 142 4.28 5.74 -8.81
CA SER A 142 4.08 6.73 -7.75
C SER A 142 2.69 6.63 -7.12
N ARG A 143 1.82 5.70 -7.54
CA ARG A 143 0.47 5.47 -7.01
C ARG A 143 0.11 3.99 -6.88
N LEU A 144 0.63 3.12 -7.74
CA LEU A 144 0.24 1.71 -7.82
C LEU A 144 1.26 0.80 -7.16
N ILE A 145 0.78 -0.25 -6.50
CA ILE A 145 1.54 -1.28 -5.84
C ILE A 145 1.10 -2.63 -6.40
N GLY A 146 1.95 -3.25 -7.21
CA GLY A 146 1.61 -4.51 -7.86
C GLY A 146 1.79 -5.70 -6.92
N PHE A 147 0.79 -6.57 -6.84
CA PHE A 147 0.88 -7.87 -6.20
C PHE A 147 0.92 -8.96 -7.27
N ALA A 148 1.73 -9.99 -7.00
CA ALA A 148 1.78 -11.18 -7.82
C ALA A 148 0.49 -11.99 -7.65
N ARG A 149 0.14 -12.76 -8.68
CA ARG A 149 -0.82 -13.85 -8.58
C ARG A 149 -0.12 -15.13 -9.01
N VAL A 150 -0.37 -16.22 -8.29
CA VAL A 150 0.12 -17.55 -8.66
C VAL A 150 -1.00 -18.55 -8.47
N ASP A 151 -0.93 -19.68 -9.18
CA ASP A 151 -1.81 -20.81 -8.96
C ASP A 151 -1.08 -21.87 -8.14
N PRO A 152 -1.50 -22.17 -6.89
CA PRO A 152 -0.93 -23.28 -6.13
C PRO A 152 -0.98 -24.62 -6.89
N MET A 153 -1.97 -24.80 -7.77
CA MET A 153 -2.15 -26.01 -8.57
C MET A 153 -1.08 -26.18 -9.65
N ASP A 154 -0.28 -25.14 -9.96
CA ASP A 154 0.88 -25.25 -10.86
C ASP A 154 1.91 -26.28 -10.35
N GLU A 155 1.89 -26.61 -9.05
CA GLU A 155 2.68 -27.69 -8.47
C GLU A 155 2.43 -29.06 -9.13
N GLN A 156 1.21 -29.29 -9.63
CA GLN A 156 0.84 -30.54 -10.32
C GLN A 156 1.44 -30.63 -11.72
N LYS A 157 1.75 -29.48 -12.34
CA LYS A 157 2.36 -29.41 -13.68
C LYS A 157 3.86 -29.66 -13.58
N THR A 158 4.52 -28.95 -12.67
CA THR A 158 5.96 -29.07 -12.42
C THR A 158 6.26 -28.74 -10.97
N LYS A 159 7.05 -29.58 -10.31
CA LYS A 159 7.42 -29.40 -8.91
C LYS A 159 8.05 -28.03 -8.65
N GLY A 160 7.48 -27.30 -7.69
CA GLY A 160 7.86 -25.96 -7.27
C GLY A 160 7.50 -24.84 -8.25
N LEU A 161 6.68 -25.06 -9.28
CA LEU A 161 6.42 -24.07 -10.32
C LEU A 161 5.74 -22.81 -9.77
N ALA A 162 4.72 -22.96 -8.91
CA ALA A 162 4.03 -21.85 -8.26
C ALA A 162 4.99 -21.01 -7.39
N VAL A 163 5.82 -21.68 -6.59
CA VAL A 163 6.82 -21.05 -5.71
C VAL A 163 7.89 -20.30 -6.53
N LYS A 164 8.37 -20.90 -7.63
CA LYS A 164 9.33 -20.26 -8.54
C LYS A 164 8.75 -19.03 -9.22
N GLU A 165 7.47 -19.05 -9.59
CA GLU A 165 6.79 -17.89 -10.16
C GLU A 165 6.61 -16.78 -9.13
N LEU A 166 6.29 -17.14 -7.88
CA LEU A 166 6.27 -16.17 -6.78
C LEU A 166 7.66 -15.53 -6.60
N ASP A 167 8.72 -16.35 -6.52
CA ASP A 167 10.10 -15.85 -6.41
C ASP A 167 10.47 -14.92 -7.57
N ARG A 168 10.13 -15.30 -8.81
CA ARG A 168 10.36 -14.45 -9.99
C ARG A 168 9.61 -13.13 -9.89
N SER A 169 8.34 -13.18 -9.49
CA SER A 169 7.47 -12.02 -9.41
C SER A 169 7.95 -11.01 -8.38
N ILE A 170 8.42 -11.48 -7.22
CA ILE A 170 8.90 -10.59 -6.17
C ILE A 170 10.32 -10.14 -6.47
N GLN A 171 11.23 -11.08 -6.75
CA GLN A 171 12.65 -10.77 -6.83
C GLN A 171 13.05 -10.17 -8.18
N LYS A 172 12.43 -10.55 -9.30
CA LYS A 172 12.81 -10.02 -10.63
C LYS A 172 11.89 -8.90 -11.09
N LEU A 173 10.57 -9.04 -10.89
CA LEU A 173 9.61 -8.03 -11.32
C LEU A 173 9.42 -6.91 -10.29
N GLY A 174 9.68 -7.17 -9.00
CA GLY A 174 9.50 -6.19 -7.93
C GLY A 174 8.04 -6.03 -7.47
N LEU A 175 7.19 -7.05 -7.69
CA LEU A 175 5.86 -7.10 -7.08
C LEU A 175 6.00 -7.27 -5.56
N ARG A 176 5.03 -6.77 -4.79
CA ARG A 176 5.17 -6.53 -3.33
C ARG A 176 4.18 -7.28 -2.45
N GLY A 177 3.48 -8.25 -3.02
CA GLY A 177 2.50 -9.07 -2.32
C GLY A 177 1.98 -10.20 -3.20
N LEU A 178 1.08 -11.00 -2.65
CA LEU A 178 0.51 -12.16 -3.32
C LEU A 178 -1.03 -12.14 -3.20
N LYS A 179 -1.73 -12.33 -4.32
CA LYS A 179 -3.17 -12.62 -4.35
C LYS A 179 -3.39 -14.10 -4.64
N LEU A 180 -4.27 -14.69 -3.85
CA LEU A 180 -4.81 -16.04 -4.04
C LEU A 180 -6.34 -15.96 -4.08
N HIS A 181 -6.95 -16.73 -4.96
CA HIS A 181 -8.39 -16.72 -5.19
C HIS A 181 -8.91 -18.17 -5.26
N PRO A 182 -9.14 -18.84 -4.12
CA PRO A 182 -9.49 -20.26 -4.05
C PRO A 182 -10.66 -20.69 -4.94
N LEU A 183 -11.70 -19.85 -5.06
CA LEU A 183 -12.88 -20.19 -5.87
C LEU A 183 -12.60 -20.16 -7.38
N ALA A 184 -12.17 -19.03 -7.92
CA ALA A 184 -11.83 -18.89 -9.35
C ALA A 184 -10.65 -19.75 -9.80
N GLN A 185 -9.72 -20.11 -8.89
CA GLN A 185 -8.61 -21.02 -9.18
C GLN A 185 -8.93 -22.48 -8.82
N LEU A 186 -10.17 -22.78 -8.41
CA LEU A 186 -10.69 -24.13 -8.19
C LEU A 186 -9.90 -24.96 -7.15
N PHE A 187 -9.39 -24.33 -6.09
CA PHE A 187 -8.68 -24.99 -4.98
C PHE A 187 -9.35 -24.76 -3.61
N VAL A 188 -10.62 -24.35 -3.56
CA VAL A 188 -11.35 -24.08 -2.30
C VAL A 188 -11.37 -25.27 -1.32
N ASP A 189 -11.29 -26.50 -1.84
CA ASP A 189 -11.25 -27.72 -1.04
C ASP A 189 -9.84 -28.15 -0.63
N SER A 190 -8.81 -27.60 -1.28
CA SER A 190 -7.40 -27.88 -1.04
C SER A 190 -6.63 -26.66 -0.53
N ILE A 191 -7.32 -25.69 0.09
CA ILE A 191 -6.67 -24.52 0.73
C ILE A 191 -5.63 -24.96 1.78
N GLU A 192 -5.92 -26.03 2.53
CA GLU A 192 -5.07 -26.54 3.61
C GLU A 192 -3.95 -27.47 3.10
N ASP A 193 -3.95 -27.81 1.81
CA ASP A 193 -3.01 -28.76 1.25
C ASP A 193 -1.60 -28.19 1.14
N LYS A 194 -0.64 -29.10 1.00
CA LYS A 194 0.80 -28.78 0.90
C LYS A 194 1.11 -27.75 -0.19
N MET A 195 0.45 -27.80 -1.34
CA MET A 195 0.71 -26.88 -2.46
C MET A 195 0.42 -25.41 -2.09
N THR A 196 -0.68 -25.18 -1.38
CA THR A 196 -1.05 -23.84 -0.89
C THR A 196 -0.13 -23.44 0.27
N LYS A 197 0.17 -24.38 1.19
CA LYS A 197 1.11 -24.17 2.29
C LYS A 197 2.49 -23.74 1.80
N ASP A 198 3.03 -24.37 0.77
CA ASP A 198 4.36 -24.05 0.24
C ASP A 198 4.42 -22.61 -0.31
N VAL A 199 3.37 -22.18 -1.03
CA VAL A 199 3.26 -20.82 -1.58
C VAL A 199 3.13 -19.78 -0.46
N VAL A 200 2.24 -20.01 0.52
CA VAL A 200 2.01 -19.07 1.64
C VAL A 200 3.22 -19.03 2.57
N LYS A 201 3.85 -20.18 2.83
CA LYS A 201 5.14 -20.25 3.55
C LYS A 201 6.17 -19.39 2.84
N ARG A 202 6.31 -19.53 1.52
CA ARG A 202 7.27 -18.73 0.76
C ARG A 202 6.98 -17.23 0.83
N ALA A 203 5.71 -16.83 0.75
CA ALA A 203 5.33 -15.43 0.92
C ALA A 203 5.74 -14.89 2.31
N GLY A 204 5.56 -15.69 3.37
CA GLY A 204 6.05 -15.37 4.71
C GLY A 204 7.58 -15.23 4.80
N GLU A 205 8.34 -16.10 4.14
CA GLU A 205 9.81 -16.01 4.08
C GLU A 205 10.28 -14.76 3.32
N LEU A 206 9.58 -14.43 2.24
CA LEU A 206 9.78 -13.19 1.49
C LEU A 206 9.25 -11.96 2.24
N GLY A 207 8.51 -12.16 3.34
CA GLY A 207 7.90 -11.12 4.17
C GLY A 207 7.00 -10.17 3.39
N ILE A 208 6.17 -10.74 2.51
CA ILE A 208 5.16 -10.01 1.74
C ILE A 208 3.76 -10.40 2.24
N PRO A 209 2.76 -9.50 2.15
CA PRO A 209 1.38 -9.82 2.47
C PRO A 209 0.75 -10.76 1.43
N VAL A 210 -0.12 -11.65 1.90
CA VAL A 210 -0.95 -12.54 1.10
C VAL A 210 -2.41 -12.17 1.29
N ILE A 211 -3.10 -11.80 0.22
CA ILE A 211 -4.54 -11.59 0.24
C ILE A 211 -5.26 -12.79 -0.36
N PHE A 212 -6.19 -13.35 0.41
CA PHE A 212 -7.09 -14.40 -0.03
C PHE A 212 -8.43 -13.80 -0.40
N ASP A 213 -8.91 -14.14 -1.59
CA ASP A 213 -10.33 -14.05 -1.88
C ASP A 213 -11.13 -14.98 -0.97
N THR A 214 -12.12 -14.46 -0.27
CA THR A 214 -12.92 -15.26 0.66
C THR A 214 -14.41 -15.13 0.37
N ARG A 215 -15.08 -16.29 0.31
CA ARG A 215 -16.48 -16.36 -0.14
C ARG A 215 -17.48 -16.56 1.00
N ASN A 216 -17.02 -17.17 2.09
CA ASN A 216 -17.83 -17.45 3.27
C ASN A 216 -16.91 -17.78 4.45
N ILE A 217 -17.52 -17.91 5.62
CA ILE A 217 -16.82 -18.23 6.86
C ILE A 217 -16.10 -19.60 6.84
N SER A 218 -16.55 -20.57 6.05
CA SER A 218 -15.82 -21.85 5.92
C SER A 218 -14.47 -21.64 5.24
N THR A 219 -14.38 -20.77 4.23
CA THR A 219 -13.12 -20.40 3.60
C THR A 219 -12.19 -19.72 4.61
N VAL A 220 -12.72 -18.81 5.43
CA VAL A 220 -11.96 -18.14 6.50
C VAL A 220 -11.37 -19.15 7.48
N MET A 221 -12.15 -20.15 7.91
CA MET A 221 -11.68 -21.20 8.81
C MET A 221 -10.58 -22.08 8.19
N LYS A 222 -10.69 -22.44 6.91
CA LYS A 222 -9.63 -23.18 6.20
C LYS A 222 -8.32 -22.37 6.11
N ILE A 223 -8.42 -21.06 5.88
CA ILE A 223 -7.25 -20.16 5.87
C ILE A 223 -6.63 -20.06 7.27
N LYS A 224 -7.44 -19.97 8.33
CA LYS A 224 -6.96 -20.02 9.72
C LYS A 224 -6.17 -21.30 9.98
N ASN A 225 -6.72 -22.46 9.62
CA ASN A 225 -6.06 -23.76 9.80
C ASN A 225 -4.74 -23.84 9.01
N LEU A 226 -4.69 -23.28 7.79
CA LEU A 226 -3.47 -23.16 7.01
C LEU A 226 -2.39 -22.34 7.75
N VAL A 227 -2.76 -21.18 8.31
CA VAL A 227 -1.86 -20.34 9.11
C VAL A 227 -1.38 -21.09 10.35
N GLU A 228 -2.25 -21.81 11.05
CA GLU A 228 -1.89 -22.66 12.19
C GLU A 228 -0.94 -23.79 11.80
N SER A 229 -1.15 -24.42 10.65
CA SER A 229 -0.26 -25.46 10.11
C SER A 229 1.13 -24.92 9.77
N ILE A 230 1.26 -23.67 9.32
CA ILE A 230 2.55 -22.99 9.13
C ILE A 230 3.17 -22.65 10.48
N ARG A 231 2.37 -22.14 11.44
CA ARG A 231 2.85 -21.75 12.78
C ARG A 231 3.41 -22.94 13.56
N ASN A 232 2.76 -24.10 13.47
CA ASN A 232 3.11 -25.31 14.21
C ASN A 232 4.19 -26.16 13.53
N ASP A 233 4.67 -25.75 12.36
CA ASP A 233 5.73 -26.43 11.62
C ASP A 233 7.10 -25.85 12.00
N PRO A 234 8.00 -26.64 12.62
CA PRO A 234 9.32 -26.16 13.05
C PRO A 234 10.17 -25.57 11.92
N ASP A 235 9.97 -26.01 10.66
CA ASP A 235 10.70 -25.53 9.48
C ASP A 235 10.12 -24.23 8.91
N CYS A 236 9.09 -23.67 9.55
CA CYS A 236 8.38 -22.48 9.10
C CYS A 236 8.59 -21.25 10.02
N GLY A 237 9.53 -21.31 10.98
CA GLY A 237 9.77 -20.20 11.91
C GLY A 237 10.09 -18.86 11.23
N THR A 238 10.87 -18.87 10.15
CA THR A 238 11.15 -17.66 9.34
C THR A 238 9.90 -17.17 8.63
N ALA A 239 9.14 -18.08 8.03
CA ALA A 239 7.89 -17.76 7.33
C ALA A 239 6.89 -17.08 8.26
N MET A 240 6.68 -17.65 9.45
CA MET A 240 5.70 -17.16 10.41
C MET A 240 6.02 -15.73 10.92
N LYS A 241 7.31 -15.36 11.03
CA LYS A 241 7.69 -13.99 11.43
C LYS A 241 7.25 -12.94 10.40
N GLY A 242 7.39 -13.27 9.11
CA GLY A 242 7.02 -12.38 8.01
C GLY A 242 5.58 -12.53 7.51
N LEU A 243 4.87 -13.58 7.92
CA LEU A 243 3.55 -13.90 7.39
C LEU A 243 2.51 -12.85 7.77
N ARG A 244 1.81 -12.33 6.76
CA ARG A 244 0.65 -11.46 6.88
C ARG A 244 -0.40 -11.93 5.89
N VAL A 245 -1.59 -12.24 6.37
CA VAL A 245 -2.71 -12.81 5.61
C VAL A 245 -3.90 -11.87 5.71
N ILE A 246 -4.42 -11.44 4.57
CA ILE A 246 -5.55 -10.54 4.45
C ILE A 246 -6.74 -11.35 3.93
N LEU A 247 -7.86 -11.30 4.64
CA LEU A 247 -9.13 -11.89 4.25
C LEU A 247 -9.94 -10.83 3.49
N ALA A 248 -9.99 -10.96 2.15
CA ALA A 248 -10.75 -10.05 1.30
C ALA A 248 -12.25 -10.16 1.57
N HIS A 249 -13.00 -9.11 1.25
CA HIS A 249 -14.47 -9.11 1.33
C HIS A 249 -15.01 -9.38 2.75
N CYS A 250 -14.15 -9.18 3.75
CA CYS A 250 -14.28 -9.57 5.16
C CYS A 250 -14.95 -10.94 5.38
N GLY A 251 -14.65 -11.92 4.53
CA GLY A 251 -15.21 -13.26 4.68
C GLY A 251 -16.65 -13.45 4.25
N MET A 252 -17.28 -12.41 3.64
CA MET A 252 -18.70 -12.29 3.24
C MET A 252 -19.70 -12.80 4.29
N SER A 253 -19.33 -12.73 5.56
CA SER A 253 -20.21 -12.92 6.71
C SER A 253 -19.72 -12.00 7.83
N PRO A 254 -19.75 -10.67 7.63
CA PRO A 254 -19.19 -9.70 8.57
C PRO A 254 -19.82 -9.81 9.96
N GLY A 255 -21.07 -10.24 10.07
CA GLY A 255 -21.71 -10.50 11.38
C GLY A 255 -21.32 -11.81 12.08
N ASP A 256 -20.53 -12.70 11.45
CA ASP A 256 -20.22 -14.01 12.03
C ASP A 256 -19.14 -13.89 13.14
N PRO A 257 -19.42 -14.32 14.39
CA PRO A 257 -18.46 -14.24 15.50
C PRO A 257 -17.12 -14.92 15.23
N ARG A 258 -17.10 -15.97 14.40
CA ARG A 258 -15.87 -16.72 14.09
C ARG A 258 -14.86 -15.89 13.32
N LEU A 259 -15.31 -14.91 12.52
CA LEU A 259 -14.43 -13.98 11.82
C LEU A 259 -13.53 -13.25 12.83
N TYR A 260 -14.13 -12.72 13.89
CA TYR A 260 -13.42 -11.98 14.93
C TYR A 260 -12.50 -12.85 15.78
N GLU A 261 -12.85 -14.13 15.99
CA GLU A 261 -11.92 -15.09 16.60
C GLU A 261 -10.69 -15.32 15.73
N VAL A 262 -10.85 -15.36 14.40
CA VAL A 262 -9.72 -15.46 13.46
C VAL A 262 -8.88 -14.19 13.46
N LEU A 263 -9.51 -13.01 13.49
CA LEU A 263 -8.81 -11.70 13.47
C LEU A 263 -7.99 -11.41 14.73
N LYS A 264 -8.17 -12.17 15.82
CA LYS A 264 -7.26 -12.13 16.99
C LYS A 264 -5.85 -12.60 16.65
N ASP A 265 -5.68 -13.42 15.62
CA ASP A 265 -4.35 -13.88 15.20
C ASP A 265 -3.53 -12.67 14.68
N PRO A 266 -2.30 -12.43 15.20
CA PRO A 266 -1.47 -11.29 14.77
C PRO A 266 -1.12 -11.30 13.28
N ALA A 267 -1.16 -12.45 12.62
CA ALA A 267 -0.87 -12.59 11.20
C ALA A 267 -2.09 -12.38 10.30
N ILE A 268 -3.32 -12.32 10.84
CA ILE A 268 -4.55 -12.27 10.04
C ILE A 268 -5.23 -10.89 10.16
N PHE A 269 -5.68 -10.38 9.02
CA PHE A 269 -6.30 -9.06 8.81
C PHE A 269 -7.55 -9.22 7.93
N ALA A 270 -8.48 -8.27 8.03
CA ALA A 270 -9.68 -8.16 7.21
C ALA A 270 -9.53 -7.04 6.17
N GLU A 271 -10.25 -7.15 5.06
CA GLU A 271 -10.36 -6.13 4.02
C GLU A 271 -11.84 -5.92 3.64
N THR A 272 -12.24 -4.69 3.32
CA THR A 272 -13.64 -4.24 3.33
C THR A 272 -14.40 -4.33 2.01
N SER A 273 -13.75 -4.69 0.90
CA SER A 273 -14.36 -4.63 -0.43
C SER A 273 -15.66 -5.45 -0.51
N THR A 274 -16.53 -5.10 -1.46
CA THR A 274 -17.85 -5.74 -1.70
C THR A 274 -18.90 -5.57 -0.58
N MET A 275 -18.53 -5.12 0.62
CA MET A 275 -19.50 -4.81 1.68
C MET A 275 -20.46 -3.71 1.26
N HIS A 276 -21.74 -3.85 1.64
CA HIS A 276 -22.79 -2.88 1.34
C HIS A 276 -23.86 -2.89 2.43
N ASP A 277 -24.65 -1.84 2.51
CA ASP A 277 -25.78 -1.72 3.43
C ASP A 277 -25.42 -2.10 4.88
N LEU A 278 -26.07 -3.12 5.44
CA LEU A 278 -25.92 -3.57 6.83
C LEU A 278 -24.61 -4.33 7.10
N ASP A 279 -23.88 -4.75 6.06
CA ASP A 279 -22.58 -5.42 6.23
C ASP A 279 -21.53 -4.47 6.82
N VAL A 280 -21.58 -3.19 6.42
CA VAL A 280 -20.63 -2.16 6.84
C VAL A 280 -20.69 -1.93 8.36
N PRO A 281 -21.85 -1.55 8.97
CA PRO A 281 -21.94 -1.42 10.42
C PRO A 281 -21.66 -2.74 11.14
N ALA A 282 -22.16 -3.86 10.64
CA ALA A 282 -21.95 -5.16 11.27
C ALA A 282 -20.46 -5.51 11.44
N LEU A 283 -19.61 -5.18 10.45
CA LEU A 283 -18.16 -5.38 10.56
C LEU A 283 -17.55 -4.53 11.67
N PHE A 284 -17.79 -3.21 11.61
CA PHE A 284 -17.08 -2.26 12.48
C PHE A 284 -17.55 -2.32 13.94
N GLU A 285 -18.86 -2.46 14.17
CA GLU A 285 -19.41 -2.63 15.52
C GLU A 285 -18.91 -3.92 16.17
N SER A 286 -18.98 -5.04 15.46
CA SER A 286 -18.52 -6.33 15.98
C SER A 286 -17.00 -6.36 16.18
N ALA A 287 -16.22 -5.71 15.30
CA ALA A 287 -14.78 -5.56 15.49
C ALA A 287 -14.47 -4.75 16.75
N SER A 288 -15.11 -3.60 16.92
CA SER A 288 -14.97 -2.77 18.11
C SER A 288 -15.36 -3.56 19.37
N GLU A 289 -16.49 -4.26 19.38
CA GLU A 289 -16.95 -5.02 20.55
C GLU A 289 -16.00 -6.17 20.91
N ARG A 290 -15.56 -6.95 19.91
CA ARG A 290 -14.90 -8.25 20.11
C ARG A 290 -13.38 -8.16 20.16
N LEU A 291 -12.79 -7.14 19.53
CA LEU A 291 -11.34 -6.96 19.47
C LEU A 291 -10.81 -5.86 20.40
N SER A 292 -11.65 -4.97 20.96
CA SER A 292 -11.16 -3.88 21.84
C SER A 292 -10.50 -4.34 23.15
N ARG A 293 -10.67 -5.60 23.55
CA ARG A 293 -10.02 -6.18 24.75
C ARG A 293 -8.68 -6.88 24.43
N GLN A 294 -8.14 -6.69 23.23
CA GLN A 294 -6.87 -7.28 22.82
C GLN A 294 -5.70 -6.32 23.11
N GLY A 295 -4.46 -6.80 23.02
CA GLY A 295 -3.25 -5.99 23.18
C GLY A 295 -2.92 -5.08 21.99
N PHE A 296 -3.88 -4.81 21.11
CA PHE A 296 -3.76 -3.99 19.90
C PHE A 296 -5.08 -3.24 19.66
N SER A 297 -5.07 -2.15 18.89
CA SER A 297 -6.31 -1.45 18.54
C SER A 297 -7.10 -2.24 17.48
N TRP A 298 -8.41 -2.43 17.69
CA TRP A 298 -9.24 -3.26 16.80
C TRP A 298 -9.17 -2.83 15.32
N SER A 299 -9.01 -1.53 15.07
CA SER A 299 -8.95 -0.97 13.74
C SER A 299 -7.62 -1.23 13.04
N GLU A 300 -6.56 -1.67 13.74
CA GLU A 300 -5.31 -2.17 13.12
C GLU A 300 -5.51 -3.45 12.30
N LYS A 301 -6.67 -4.12 12.45
CA LYS A 301 -6.99 -5.38 11.78
C LYS A 301 -7.75 -5.22 10.48
N ILE A 302 -8.17 -4.02 10.10
CA ILE A 302 -9.12 -3.83 8.99
C ILE A 302 -8.52 -2.90 7.95
N LEU A 303 -8.55 -3.31 6.68
CA LEU A 303 -8.08 -2.55 5.54
C LEU A 303 -9.25 -2.11 4.67
N PHE A 304 -9.17 -0.89 4.15
CA PHE A 304 -10.06 -0.45 3.09
C PHE A 304 -9.67 -1.04 1.72
N GLY A 305 -10.65 -1.45 0.92
CA GLY A 305 -10.46 -1.79 -0.49
C GLY A 305 -11.78 -1.83 -1.27
N THR A 306 -11.67 -1.82 -2.60
CA THR A 306 -12.82 -1.59 -3.50
C THR A 306 -13.30 -2.83 -4.26
N ASP A 307 -12.40 -3.75 -4.58
CA ASP A 307 -12.60 -4.84 -5.55
C ASP A 307 -13.04 -4.35 -6.95
N PHE A 308 -12.63 -3.13 -7.33
CA PHE A 308 -12.84 -2.65 -8.68
C PHE A 308 -12.07 -3.54 -9.66
N SER A 309 -12.66 -4.02 -10.75
CA SER A 309 -13.76 -3.42 -11.51
C SER A 309 -15.13 -4.07 -11.36
N PHE A 310 -15.28 -5.03 -10.44
CA PHE A 310 -16.54 -5.76 -10.32
C PHE A 310 -17.62 -4.94 -9.63
N LEU A 311 -17.21 -4.13 -8.65
CA LEU A 311 -18.06 -3.29 -7.82
C LEU A 311 -17.45 -1.89 -7.71
N SER A 312 -18.29 -0.86 -7.51
CA SER A 312 -17.83 0.53 -7.66
C SER A 312 -18.35 1.46 -6.58
N VAL A 313 -19.63 1.42 -6.21
CA VAL A 313 -20.22 2.43 -5.30
C VAL A 313 -20.07 2.05 -3.82
N GLN A 314 -19.96 0.76 -3.50
CA GLN A 314 -19.83 0.25 -2.13
C GLN A 314 -18.68 0.90 -1.33
N ALA A 315 -17.60 1.23 -2.03
CA ALA A 315 -16.46 1.93 -1.46
C ALA A 315 -16.86 3.27 -0.80
N ALA A 316 -17.82 3.99 -1.38
CA ALA A 316 -18.34 5.23 -0.80
C ALA A 316 -19.10 4.98 0.50
N ASP A 317 -19.86 3.88 0.60
CA ASP A 317 -20.60 3.53 1.82
C ASP A 317 -19.65 3.27 2.99
N VAL A 318 -18.55 2.55 2.74
CA VAL A 318 -17.51 2.31 3.75
C VAL A 318 -16.86 3.63 4.17
N ILE A 319 -16.41 4.46 3.23
CA ILE A 319 -15.77 5.75 3.56
C ILE A 319 -16.73 6.65 4.36
N LEU A 320 -17.98 6.79 3.91
CA LEU A 320 -18.97 7.64 4.58
C LEU A 320 -19.40 7.09 5.93
N TYR A 321 -19.43 5.77 6.11
CA TYR A 321 -19.67 5.16 7.41
C TYR A 321 -18.55 5.52 8.39
N LEU A 322 -17.29 5.39 8.00
CA LEU A 322 -16.13 5.77 8.83
C LEU A 322 -16.11 7.26 9.22
N LEU A 323 -16.86 8.11 8.51
CA LEU A 323 -17.02 9.54 8.79
C LEU A 323 -18.34 9.88 9.51
N SER A 324 -19.17 8.89 9.81
CA SER A 324 -20.49 9.06 10.40
C SER A 324 -20.49 9.08 11.93
N HIS A 325 -21.61 9.49 12.52
CA HIS A 325 -21.84 9.38 13.97
C HIS A 325 -21.93 7.94 14.47
N ASP A 326 -22.29 7.00 13.60
CA ASP A 326 -22.50 5.59 13.95
C ASP A 326 -21.18 4.80 13.98
N PHE A 327 -20.10 5.37 13.43
CA PHE A 327 -18.80 4.73 13.50
C PHE A 327 -18.30 4.64 14.95
N PRO A 328 -17.97 3.45 15.47
CA PRO A 328 -17.58 3.29 16.87
C PRO A 328 -16.16 3.75 17.18
N GLY A 329 -15.36 4.15 16.17
CA GLY A 329 -13.97 4.56 16.31
C GLY A 329 -13.75 6.07 16.22
N THR A 330 -12.49 6.50 16.34
CA THR A 330 -12.06 7.89 16.13
C THR A 330 -11.64 8.15 14.69
N LEU A 331 -11.38 9.42 14.35
CA LEU A 331 -10.80 9.77 13.06
C LEU A 331 -9.42 9.12 12.83
N ALA A 332 -8.64 8.85 13.90
CA ALA A 332 -7.42 8.04 13.79
C ALA A 332 -7.70 6.59 13.41
N ASP A 333 -8.75 5.97 13.96
CA ASP A 333 -9.16 4.62 13.57
C ASP A 333 -9.56 4.60 12.10
N ALA A 334 -10.34 5.59 11.65
CA ALA A 334 -10.71 5.75 10.25
C ALA A 334 -9.48 5.92 9.36
N GLN A 335 -8.51 6.79 9.71
CA GLN A 335 -7.27 6.97 8.96
C GLN A 335 -6.42 5.68 8.90
N ARG A 336 -6.36 4.91 9.98
CA ARG A 336 -5.68 3.60 9.98
C ARG A 336 -6.32 2.63 9.00
N ILE A 337 -7.65 2.51 9.05
CA ILE A 337 -8.43 1.62 8.17
C ILE A 337 -8.30 2.05 6.70
N LEU A 338 -8.45 3.36 6.44
CA LEU A 338 -8.45 3.92 5.09
C LEU A 338 -7.09 3.85 4.40
N GLY A 339 -5.97 3.82 5.12
CA GLY A 339 -4.67 3.80 4.47
C GLY A 339 -3.51 3.30 5.31
N GLY A 340 -3.49 3.58 6.62
CA GLY A 340 -2.34 3.24 7.47
C GLY A 340 -2.02 1.76 7.46
N ASN A 341 -3.02 0.90 7.64
CA ASN A 341 -2.83 -0.55 7.71
C ASN A 341 -2.30 -1.13 6.38
N ALA A 342 -2.84 -0.68 5.25
CA ALA A 342 -2.37 -1.11 3.93
C ALA A 342 -0.90 -0.73 3.71
N LEU A 343 -0.52 0.51 4.04
CA LEU A 343 0.87 0.98 3.96
C LEU A 343 1.80 0.18 4.88
N SER A 344 1.40 -0.08 6.12
CA SER A 344 2.16 -0.89 7.07
C SER A 344 2.36 -2.33 6.62
N LEU A 345 1.39 -2.94 5.92
CA LEU A 345 1.57 -4.31 5.41
C LEU A 345 2.52 -4.38 4.20
N VAL A 346 2.57 -3.35 3.35
CA VAL A 346 3.43 -3.30 2.16
C VAL A 346 4.76 -2.57 2.38
N GLN A 347 5.03 -2.10 3.60
CA GLN A 347 6.06 -1.13 4.01
C GLN A 347 7.52 -1.41 3.60
N ARG A 348 7.81 -2.49 2.89
CA ARG A 348 9.13 -2.74 2.32
C ARG A 348 9.31 -1.86 1.07
N PRO A 349 10.37 -1.03 1.02
CA PRO A 349 10.70 -0.29 -0.19
C PRO A 349 10.88 -1.25 -1.37
N PHE A 350 10.50 -0.80 -2.57
CA PHE A 350 10.71 -1.57 -3.79
C PHE A 350 12.17 -1.97 -3.95
N SER A 351 12.44 -3.22 -4.29
CA SER A 351 13.77 -3.67 -4.69
C SER A 351 13.69 -4.92 -5.53
N THR A 352 14.71 -5.16 -6.36
CA THR A 352 14.82 -6.37 -7.16
C THR A 352 16.19 -7.05 -6.99
N SER A 353 16.32 -8.22 -7.60
CA SER A 353 17.58 -8.93 -7.77
C SER A 353 18.54 -8.20 -8.72
N ALA A 354 18.14 -7.09 -9.36
CA ALA A 354 19.05 -6.24 -10.13
C ALA A 354 19.75 -5.17 -9.25
N GLY A 355 19.35 -5.02 -7.97
CA GLY A 355 20.01 -4.11 -7.03
C GLY A 355 21.53 -4.18 -7.02
N VAL A 356 22.18 -3.02 -7.07
CA VAL A 356 23.64 -2.87 -7.03
C VAL A 356 24.07 -2.47 -5.63
N GLN A 357 25.17 -3.05 -5.15
CA GLN A 357 25.78 -2.65 -3.89
C GLN A 357 26.66 -1.41 -4.12
N ILE A 358 26.24 -0.30 -3.53
CA ILE A 358 26.99 0.96 -3.51
C ILE A 358 27.24 1.36 -2.04
N PRO A 359 28.36 2.02 -1.73
CA PRO A 359 28.53 2.68 -0.45
C PRO A 359 27.43 3.72 -0.25
N PRO A 360 26.70 3.72 0.87
CA PRO A 360 25.76 4.78 1.18
C PRO A 360 26.46 6.13 1.20
N VAL A 361 25.83 7.15 0.62
CA VAL A 361 26.26 8.54 0.75
C VAL A 361 25.08 9.39 1.16
N GLU A 362 25.33 10.37 2.03
CA GLU A 362 24.31 11.32 2.44
C GLU A 362 24.76 12.75 2.20
N TYR A 363 23.84 13.55 1.66
CA TYR A 363 23.98 14.98 1.54
C TYR A 363 22.96 15.67 2.44
N VAL A 364 23.43 16.61 3.25
CA VAL A 364 22.60 17.36 4.20
C VAL A 364 22.70 18.85 3.88
N CYS A 365 21.58 19.55 3.83
CA CYS A 365 21.56 21.01 3.74
C CYS A 365 20.49 21.62 4.65
N ARG A 366 20.53 22.93 4.84
CA ARG A 366 19.48 23.68 5.52
C ARG A 366 18.37 24.02 4.53
N ASP A 367 17.13 23.68 4.84
CA ASP A 367 15.95 23.90 4.01
C ASP A 367 14.81 24.57 4.80
N ILE A 368 14.83 25.90 4.81
CA ILE A 368 13.78 26.70 5.46
C ILE A 368 12.58 26.76 4.52
N GLY A 369 11.44 26.23 4.99
CA GLY A 369 10.17 26.28 4.24
C GLY A 369 10.07 25.31 3.06
N GLY A 370 11.03 24.42 2.83
CA GLY A 370 10.90 23.30 1.89
C GLY A 370 11.27 23.58 0.44
N LYS A 371 11.88 24.73 0.17
CA LYS A 371 12.25 25.13 -1.18
C LYS A 371 13.33 24.21 -1.77
N ASN A 372 14.25 23.73 -0.94
CA ASN A 372 15.35 22.89 -1.43
C ASN A 372 14.88 21.48 -1.75
N GLN A 373 13.94 20.96 -0.96
CA GLN A 373 13.28 19.70 -1.23
C GLN A 373 12.56 19.72 -2.57
N ILE A 374 11.74 20.76 -2.82
CA ILE A 374 11.05 20.95 -4.10
C ILE A 374 12.05 21.04 -5.25
N ALA A 375 13.14 21.80 -5.09
CA ALA A 375 14.17 21.92 -6.12
C ALA A 375 14.87 20.59 -6.42
N LEU A 376 15.15 19.77 -5.41
CA LEU A 376 15.71 18.42 -5.58
C LEU A 376 14.73 17.51 -6.31
N GLU A 377 13.47 17.50 -5.88
CA GLU A 377 12.40 16.71 -6.49
C GLU A 377 12.22 17.09 -7.97
N ASP A 378 12.14 18.39 -8.29
CA ASP A 378 12.01 18.86 -9.68
C ASP A 378 13.22 18.46 -10.54
N SER A 379 14.42 18.48 -9.97
CA SER A 379 15.65 17.98 -10.62
C SER A 379 15.57 16.48 -10.93
N ILE A 380 15.06 15.67 -9.99
CA ILE A 380 14.85 14.23 -10.19
C ILE A 380 13.75 13.99 -11.23
N LEU A 381 12.62 14.69 -11.16
CA LEU A 381 11.54 14.56 -12.14
C LEU A 381 11.99 14.92 -13.56
N LYS A 382 12.89 15.90 -13.72
CA LYS A 382 13.53 16.20 -15.00
C LYS A 382 14.41 15.04 -15.50
N LEU A 383 15.16 14.36 -14.63
CA LEU A 383 15.89 13.14 -15.04
C LEU A 383 14.93 12.06 -15.53
N LEU A 384 13.82 11.86 -14.81
CA LEU A 384 12.80 10.91 -15.21
C LEU A 384 12.24 11.24 -16.59
N SER A 385 12.19 12.51 -17.00
CA SER A 385 11.72 12.93 -18.33
C SER A 385 12.67 12.60 -19.49
N ASN A 386 13.95 12.33 -19.22
CA ASN A 386 14.98 12.08 -20.23
C ASN A 386 15.19 10.58 -20.55
N ASP A 387 14.30 9.70 -20.06
CA ASP A 387 14.29 8.24 -20.30
C ASP A 387 15.54 7.45 -19.83
N TYR A 388 16.52 8.06 -19.17
CA TYR A 388 17.68 7.33 -18.62
C TYR A 388 17.37 6.60 -17.31
N TRP A 389 16.50 7.19 -16.50
CA TRP A 389 16.07 6.69 -15.21
C TRP A 389 14.55 6.59 -15.17
N ASP A 390 14.06 5.54 -14.54
CA ASP A 390 12.64 5.33 -14.27
C ASP A 390 12.39 5.33 -12.76
N LEU A 391 11.20 5.75 -12.36
CA LEU A 391 10.74 5.67 -10.97
C LEU A 391 10.05 4.33 -10.79
N SER A 392 10.62 3.45 -9.97
CA SER A 392 10.03 2.13 -9.68
C SER A 392 9.13 2.11 -8.45
N SER A 393 9.30 3.05 -7.52
CA SER A 393 8.35 3.31 -6.43
C SER A 393 8.53 4.69 -5.82
N LEU A 394 7.47 5.17 -5.16
CA LEU A 394 7.51 6.28 -4.20
C LEU A 394 6.88 5.80 -2.89
N ASP A 395 7.72 5.50 -1.91
CA ASP A 395 7.32 4.90 -0.64
C ASP A 395 7.45 5.94 0.50
N VAL A 396 6.32 6.33 1.09
CA VAL A 396 6.26 7.33 2.17
C VAL A 396 6.64 6.71 3.51
N MET A 397 7.32 7.48 4.36
CA MET A 397 7.67 7.03 5.71
C MET A 397 6.43 6.94 6.60
N LEU A 398 6.47 6.02 7.55
CA LEU A 398 5.37 5.69 8.46
C LEU A 398 5.81 5.76 9.94
N PRO A 399 4.89 6.06 10.87
CA PRO A 399 5.14 5.93 12.30
C PRO A 399 5.36 4.45 12.66
N PRO A 400 5.99 4.17 13.82
CA PRO A 400 6.06 2.82 14.35
C PRO A 400 4.69 2.13 14.45
N ALA A 401 4.68 0.81 14.32
CA ALA A 401 3.46 0.01 14.49
C ALA A 401 2.82 0.27 15.86
N GLY A 402 1.49 0.43 15.87
CA GLY A 402 0.72 0.73 17.08
C GLY A 402 0.82 2.19 17.56
N THR A 403 1.59 3.06 16.90
CA THR A 403 1.74 4.47 17.31
C THR A 403 1.15 5.45 16.29
N TRP A 404 0.12 5.04 15.55
CA TRP A 404 -0.52 5.92 14.57
C TRP A 404 -1.18 7.12 15.30
N PRO A 405 -0.87 8.36 14.90
CA PRO A 405 -1.33 9.55 15.62
C PRO A 405 -2.79 9.89 15.31
N GLU A 406 -3.39 10.73 16.15
CA GLU A 406 -4.61 11.46 15.79
C GLU A 406 -4.32 12.43 14.64
N PRO A 407 -5.18 12.48 13.59
CA PRO A 407 -5.03 13.47 12.54
C PRO A 407 -5.06 14.90 13.08
N VAL A 408 -4.09 15.69 12.65
CA VAL A 408 -3.97 17.11 12.98
C VAL A 408 -4.78 17.93 11.99
N LYS A 409 -5.45 18.98 12.46
CA LYS A 409 -6.21 19.89 11.59
C LYS A 409 -5.32 20.58 10.57
N LEU A 410 -5.88 20.90 9.40
CA LEU A 410 -5.15 21.50 8.28
C LEU A 410 -4.49 22.84 8.64
N SER A 411 -5.12 23.65 9.50
CA SER A 411 -4.55 24.92 9.98
C SER A 411 -3.24 24.75 10.74
N ASP A 412 -3.02 23.55 11.30
CA ASP A 412 -1.89 23.21 12.16
C ASP A 412 -0.92 22.24 11.44
N GLY A 413 -1.03 22.13 10.11
CA GLY A 413 -0.12 21.36 9.26
C GLY A 413 -0.73 20.11 8.63
N GLY A 414 -1.89 19.63 9.11
CA GLY A 414 -2.64 18.59 8.42
C GLY A 414 -1.98 17.21 8.39
N PHE A 415 -1.19 16.87 9.41
CA PHE A 415 -0.52 15.57 9.52
C PHE A 415 -1.52 14.47 9.87
N ASN A 416 -1.43 13.33 9.19
CA ASN A 416 -2.40 12.23 9.31
C ASN A 416 -1.74 10.88 9.60
N GLY A 417 -0.48 10.90 10.02
CA GLY A 417 0.33 9.70 10.22
C GLY A 417 1.10 9.26 8.97
N VAL A 418 0.92 9.89 7.80
CA VAL A 418 1.77 9.65 6.62
C VAL A 418 2.76 10.82 6.46
N TYR A 419 4.06 10.52 6.48
CA TYR A 419 5.10 11.54 6.32
C TYR A 419 5.30 11.87 4.83
N LEU A 420 4.54 12.82 4.30
CA LEU A 420 4.58 13.20 2.87
C LEU A 420 5.89 13.87 2.45
N ASP A 421 6.64 14.43 3.40
CA ASP A 421 7.91 15.10 3.19
C ASP A 421 9.13 14.18 3.42
N SER A 422 8.90 12.93 3.81
CA SER A 422 9.94 11.95 4.10
C SER A 422 9.60 10.62 3.42
N TYR A 423 10.39 10.23 2.43
CA TYR A 423 10.05 9.12 1.54
C TYR A 423 11.29 8.50 0.90
N VAL A 424 11.12 7.30 0.34
CA VAL A 424 12.09 6.60 -0.49
C VAL A 424 11.59 6.58 -1.93
N MET A 425 12.38 7.12 -2.85
CA MET A 425 12.23 6.88 -4.28
C MET A 425 13.13 5.71 -4.66
N CYS A 426 12.59 4.69 -5.33
CA CYS A 426 13.43 3.71 -6.01
C CYS A 426 13.63 4.14 -7.46
N LEU A 427 14.86 4.42 -7.86
CA LEU A 427 15.23 4.76 -9.23
C LEU A 427 15.92 3.56 -9.89
N ARG A 428 15.50 3.23 -11.11
CA ARG A 428 16.14 2.18 -11.91
C ARG A 428 16.61 2.74 -13.25
N SER A 429 17.86 2.48 -13.59
CA SER A 429 18.42 2.88 -14.88
C SER A 429 17.84 2.01 -16.00
N GLN A 430 17.55 2.63 -17.14
CA GLN A 430 17.08 1.89 -18.33
C GLN A 430 18.23 1.29 -19.15
N SER A 431 19.44 1.83 -19.01
CA SER A 431 20.63 1.45 -19.79
C SER A 431 21.65 0.62 -19.01
N SER A 432 21.53 0.60 -17.69
CA SER A 432 22.37 -0.21 -16.80
C SER A 432 21.49 -0.95 -15.81
N ASP A 433 21.91 -2.13 -15.35
CA ASP A 433 21.24 -2.87 -14.27
C ASP A 433 21.46 -2.17 -12.90
N LYS A 434 21.43 -0.84 -12.85
CA LYS A 434 21.54 -0.04 -11.64
C LYS A 434 20.15 0.25 -11.08
N GLU A 435 19.94 -0.14 -9.83
CA GLU A 435 18.77 0.18 -9.02
C GLU A 435 19.26 0.79 -7.70
N MET A 436 18.67 1.91 -7.29
CA MET A 436 19.12 2.70 -6.15
C MET A 436 17.95 3.33 -5.40
N HIS A 437 18.08 3.43 -4.07
CA HIS A 437 17.14 4.18 -3.24
C HIS A 437 17.65 5.60 -3.03
N LEU A 438 16.80 6.59 -3.31
CA LEU A 438 16.96 7.95 -2.83
C LEU A 438 16.03 8.13 -1.64
N TRP A 439 16.62 8.23 -0.46
CA TRP A 439 15.89 8.49 0.77
C TRP A 439 15.96 9.97 1.11
N VAL A 440 14.84 10.67 0.95
CA VAL A 440 14.70 12.09 1.28
C VAL A 440 13.99 12.21 2.61
N ARG A 441 14.53 13.02 3.52
CA ARG A 441 13.91 13.25 4.82
C ARG A 441 14.15 14.67 5.31
N ARG A 442 13.13 15.22 5.96
CA ARG A 442 13.29 16.44 6.76
C ARG A 442 13.62 16.06 8.19
N THR A 443 14.63 16.72 8.73
CA THR A 443 15.07 16.57 10.12
C THR A 443 14.78 17.86 10.89
N ALA A 444 14.75 17.75 12.22
CA ALA A 444 14.50 18.90 13.08
C ALA A 444 15.51 20.04 12.82
N GLY A 445 15.05 21.29 12.93
CA GLY A 445 15.89 22.47 12.71
C GLY A 445 16.01 22.93 11.24
N ASP A 446 14.96 22.69 10.44
CA ASP A 446 14.91 23.05 9.01
C ASP A 446 16.07 22.46 8.22
N SER A 447 16.35 21.16 8.38
CA SER A 447 17.38 20.49 7.59
C SER A 447 16.78 19.40 6.71
N LEU A 448 17.24 19.34 5.48
CA LEU A 448 16.90 18.34 4.49
C LEU A 448 18.11 17.41 4.32
N SER A 449 17.88 16.10 4.36
CA SER A 449 18.87 15.14 3.93
C SER A 449 18.36 14.29 2.77
N CYS A 450 19.28 13.96 1.87
CA CYS A 450 19.08 13.02 0.79
C CYS A 450 20.20 11.97 0.85
N SER A 451 19.82 10.73 1.15
CA SER A 451 20.74 9.60 1.14
C SER A 451 20.56 8.78 -0.14
N LEU A 452 21.66 8.39 -0.77
CA LEU A 452 21.68 7.46 -1.89
C LEU A 452 22.15 6.12 -1.35
N LEU A 453 21.30 5.10 -1.46
CA LEU A 453 21.49 3.81 -0.82
C LEU A 453 21.40 2.67 -1.82
N SER A 454 22.10 1.58 -1.49
CA SER A 454 21.89 0.30 -2.17
C SER A 454 20.50 -0.26 -1.84
N THR A 455 19.91 -0.95 -2.81
CA THR A 455 18.68 -1.74 -2.59
C THR A 455 18.96 -3.16 -2.06
N LYS A 456 20.25 -3.52 -1.87
CA LYS A 456 20.71 -4.81 -1.38
C LYS A 456 21.82 -4.70 -0.34
N GLY A 457 22.12 -5.83 0.29
CA GLY A 457 23.16 -5.93 1.30
C GLY A 457 22.70 -5.44 2.67
N LEU A 458 23.67 -5.25 3.57
CA LEU A 458 23.40 -4.94 4.98
C LEU A 458 23.15 -3.45 5.26
N ALA A 459 23.49 -2.56 4.34
CA ALA A 459 23.35 -1.11 4.48
C ALA A 459 22.23 -0.58 3.57
N ARG A 460 21.02 -1.09 3.77
CA ARG A 460 19.80 -0.72 3.02
C ARG A 460 18.67 -0.36 3.98
N ILE A 461 17.61 0.25 3.44
CA ILE A 461 16.35 0.44 4.17
C ILE A 461 15.53 -0.84 4.04
N ASP A 462 15.25 -1.49 5.18
CA ASP A 462 14.46 -2.72 5.21
C ASP A 462 12.93 -2.45 5.32
N THR A 463 12.55 -1.29 5.85
CA THR A 463 11.16 -0.86 6.04
C THR A 463 11.06 0.67 6.02
N VAL A 464 9.94 1.21 5.54
CA VAL A 464 9.60 2.65 5.68
C VAL A 464 8.92 2.98 7.01
N GLU A 465 8.66 1.96 7.83
CA GLU A 465 8.30 2.12 9.23
C GLU A 465 9.47 2.71 10.01
N ASN A 466 9.16 3.44 11.09
CA ASN A 466 10.13 4.02 12.03
C ASN A 466 10.84 5.26 11.51
N ALA A 467 10.08 6.26 11.04
CA ALA A 467 10.53 7.56 10.54
C ALA A 467 11.67 8.29 11.30
N SER A 468 12.13 7.81 12.46
CA SER A 468 13.39 8.25 13.10
C SER A 468 14.06 7.30 14.10
N GLN A 469 13.46 6.17 14.51
CA GLN A 469 13.79 5.57 15.82
C GLN A 469 14.47 4.18 15.81
N SER A 470 14.39 3.41 14.73
CA SER A 470 14.99 2.05 14.69
C SER A 470 15.51 1.68 13.32
N LEU A 471 16.44 2.49 12.82
CA LEU A 471 17.15 2.19 11.58
C LEU A 471 18.22 1.14 11.84
N ASN A 472 18.50 0.34 10.82
CA ASN A 472 19.57 -0.65 10.84
C ASN A 472 20.90 0.01 11.31
N PRO A 473 21.52 -0.45 12.42
CA PRO A 473 22.71 0.17 12.98
C PRO A 473 23.88 0.24 11.98
N VAL A 474 23.95 -0.73 11.07
CA VAL A 474 24.96 -0.75 10.00
C VAL A 474 24.70 0.41 9.04
N LEU A 475 23.46 0.61 8.60
CA LEU A 475 23.09 1.74 7.74
C LEU A 475 23.39 3.08 8.43
N LEU A 476 22.97 3.25 9.69
CA LEU A 476 23.21 4.48 10.44
C LEU A 476 24.69 4.84 10.54
N ARG A 477 25.53 3.86 10.88
CA ARG A 477 26.98 4.06 10.95
C ARG A 477 27.56 4.47 9.59
N ASN A 478 27.17 3.77 8.52
CA ASN A 478 27.63 4.10 7.17
C ASN A 478 27.21 5.51 6.75
N LEU A 479 25.97 5.92 7.06
CA LEU A 479 25.50 7.28 6.77
C LEU A 479 26.30 8.33 7.55
N SER A 480 26.56 8.09 8.84
CA SER A 480 27.39 8.99 9.66
C SER A 480 28.80 9.15 9.08
N ASP A 481 29.42 8.06 8.62
CA ASP A 481 30.78 8.06 8.09
C ASP A 481 30.88 8.75 6.70
N HIS A 482 29.77 8.81 5.95
CA HIS A 482 29.71 9.31 4.56
C HIS A 482 28.71 10.46 4.37
N SER A 483 28.42 11.21 5.44
CA SER A 483 27.54 12.38 5.40
C SER A 483 28.34 13.64 5.02
N VAL A 484 27.83 14.40 4.08
CA VAL A 484 28.43 15.65 3.59
C VAL A 484 27.44 16.80 3.78
N THR A 485 27.81 17.77 4.61
CA THR A 485 27.02 19.00 4.78
C THR A 485 27.31 19.99 3.65
N LEU A 486 26.26 20.44 2.97
CA LEU A 486 26.31 21.35 1.83
C LEU A 486 25.85 22.75 2.24
N LYS A 487 26.42 23.76 1.59
CA LYS A 487 26.16 25.17 1.90
C LYS A 487 24.92 25.74 1.20
N SER A 488 24.46 25.12 0.11
CA SER A 488 23.31 25.59 -0.68
C SER A 488 22.47 24.45 -1.27
N SER A 489 21.26 24.78 -1.72
CA SER A 489 20.33 23.87 -2.40
C SER A 489 20.82 23.40 -3.76
N ASP A 490 21.42 24.31 -4.54
CA ASP A 490 21.95 24.01 -5.86
C ASP A 490 23.07 22.98 -5.78
N ASP A 491 23.85 23.02 -4.70
CA ASP A 491 24.87 22.02 -4.44
C ASP A 491 24.24 20.65 -4.14
N LEU A 492 23.09 20.59 -3.45
CA LEU A 492 22.40 19.33 -3.16
C LEU A 492 21.92 18.65 -4.43
N SER A 493 21.12 19.34 -5.25
CA SER A 493 20.63 18.76 -6.51
C SER A 493 21.79 18.37 -7.41
N LYS A 494 22.80 19.23 -7.58
CA LYS A 494 23.99 18.90 -8.40
C LYS A 494 24.73 17.66 -7.90
N LYS A 495 24.94 17.53 -6.59
CA LYS A 495 25.64 16.38 -6.00
C LYS A 495 24.84 15.09 -6.14
N VAL A 496 23.55 15.10 -5.83
CA VAL A 496 22.67 13.93 -6.00
C VAL A 496 22.64 13.51 -7.48
N LEU A 497 22.43 14.46 -8.40
CA LEU A 497 22.41 14.18 -9.83
C LEU A 497 23.75 13.62 -10.34
N SER A 498 24.88 14.11 -9.83
CA SER A 498 26.21 13.62 -10.24
C SER A 498 26.51 12.17 -9.87
N GLN A 499 25.75 11.59 -8.94
CA GLN A 499 25.83 10.16 -8.60
C GLN A 499 24.92 9.30 -9.50
N LEU A 500 23.96 9.94 -10.19
CA LEU A 500 22.99 9.31 -11.09
C LEU A 500 23.42 9.38 -12.57
N THR A 501 24.29 10.32 -12.92
CA THR A 501 24.89 10.48 -14.26
C THR A 501 26.30 9.91 -14.29
#